data_AF-A0A1Q9NRL0-F1
#
_entry.id   AF-A0A1Q9NRL0-F1
#
_cell.length_a   1.000
_cell.length_b   1.000
_cell.length_c   1.000
_cell.angle_alpha   90.00
_cell.angle_beta   90.00
_cell.angle_gamma   90.00
#
_symmetry.space_group_name_H-M   'P 1'
#
loop_
_entity.id
_entity.type
_entity.pdbx_description
1 polymer ?
#
loop_
_entity_poly.entity_id
_entity_poly.type
_entity_poly.pdbx_seq_one_letter_code
_entity_poly.pdbx_strand_id
1 'polypeptide(L)' 'MSNEERAKQVDELLELLSKPLTRYILSVLAGVDPGAFVGPYEDPQNTTQDRENANS' A
#
# COMPACT_ATOMS: atom_id res chain seq x y z
N MET A 1 -9.66 9.43 -26.15
CA MET A 1 -9.83 9.41 -24.69
C MET A 1 -11.04 10.24 -24.35
N SER A 2 -12.14 9.61 -23.93
CA SER A 2 -13.38 10.30 -23.61
C SER A 2 -13.30 11.02 -22.26
N ASN A 3 -14.20 11.98 -22.01
CA ASN A 3 -14.31 12.61 -20.68
C ASN A 3 -14.72 11.58 -19.61
N GLU A 4 -15.44 10.53 -20.01
CA GLU A 4 -15.80 9.42 -19.13
C GLU A 4 -14.58 8.59 -18.71
N GLU A 5 -13.66 8.30 -19.63
CA GLU A 5 -12.38 7.63 -19.31
C GLU A 5 -11.47 8.48 -18.42
N ARG A 6 -11.51 9.80 -18.58
CA ARG A 6 -10.77 10.72 -17.71
C ARG A 6 -11.31 10.70 -16.28
N ALA A 7 -12.64 10.68 -16.11
CA ALA A 7 -13.26 10.57 -14.79
C ALA A 7 -12.92 9.24 -14.12
N LYS A 8 -12.94 8.12 -14.88
CA LYS A 8 -12.53 6.80 -14.37
C LYS A 8 -11.07 6.76 -13.92
N GLN A 9 -10.15 7.34 -14.69
CA GLN A 9 -8.74 7.43 -14.28
C GLN A 9 -8.53 8.27 -13.02
N VAL A 10 -9.28 9.37 -12.87
CA VAL A 10 -9.19 10.19 -11.65
C VAL A 10 -9.71 9.41 -10.44
N ASP A 11 -10.79 8.66 -10.60
CA ASP A 11 -11.37 7.82 -9.54
C ASP A 11 -10.41 6.71 -9.11
N GLU A 12 -9.78 6.02 -10.06
CA GLU A 12 -8.74 5.02 -9.79
C GLU A 12 -7.53 5.62 -9.06
N LEU A 13 -7.08 6.82 -9.48
CA LEU A 13 -5.98 7.52 -8.81
C LEU A 13 -6.35 7.94 -7.38
N LEU A 14 -7.59 8.41 -7.18
CA LEU A 14 -8.09 8.76 -5.85
C LEU A 14 -8.17 7.53 -4.94
N GLU A 15 -8.63 6.39 -5.46
CA GLU A 15 -8.66 5.15 -4.71
C GLU A 15 -7.24 4.68 -4.34
N LEU A 16 -6.30 4.79 -5.27
CA LEU A 16 -4.89 4.43 -5.06
C LEU A 16 -4.22 5.31 -3.99
N LEU A 17 -4.54 6.61 -3.98
CA LEU A 17 -4.01 7.58 -3.01
C LEU A 17 -4.74 7.55 -1.66
N SER A 18 -5.99 7.10 -1.62
CA SER A 18 -6.79 7.04 -0.39
C SER A 18 -6.19 6.07 0.64
N LYS A 19 -5.59 4.97 0.21
CA LYS A 19 -5.00 3.95 1.10
C LYS A 19 -3.76 4.47 1.84
N PRO A 20 -2.73 5.03 1.18
CA PRO A 20 -1.61 5.68 1.85
C PRO A 20 -2.03 6.84 2.75
N LEU A 21 -2.96 7.68 2.29
CA LEU A 21 -3.42 8.85 3.05
C LEU A 21 -4.19 8.44 4.31
N THR A 22 -5.08 7.46 4.21
CA THR A 22 -5.82 6.94 5.37
C THR A 22 -4.86 6.32 6.38
N ARG A 23 -3.86 5.57 5.92
CA ARG A 23 -2.84 4.97 6.79
C ARG A 23 -2.01 6.04 7.50
N TYR A 24 -1.59 7.09 6.78
CA TYR A 24 -0.90 8.25 7.35
C TYR A 24 -1.73 8.92 8.45
N ILE A 25 -3.01 9.21 8.19
CA ILE A 25 -3.92 9.83 9.16
C ILE A 25 -4.09 8.95 10.40
N LEU A 26 -4.28 7.65 10.23
CA LEU A 26 -4.40 6.71 11.35
C LEU A 26 -3.11 6.63 12.17
N SER A 27 -1.93 6.64 11.54
CA SER A 27 -0.65 6.68 12.25
C SER A 27 -0.50 7.95 13.09
N VAL A 28 -0.85 9.12 12.53
CA VAL A 28 -0.85 10.40 13.27
C VAL A 28 -1.80 10.36 14.46
N LEU A 29 -3.02 9.88 14.29
CA LEU A 29 -4.01 9.74 15.38
C LEU A 29 -3.57 8.76 16.46
N ALA A 30 -2.85 7.70 16.08
CA ALA A 30 -2.30 6.71 17.01
C ALA A 30 -1.03 7.20 17.74
N GLY A 31 -0.51 8.39 17.42
CA GLY A 31 0.73 8.91 17.98
C GLY A 31 1.98 8.15 17.51
N VAL A 32 1.87 7.44 16.38
CA VAL A 32 2.96 6.67 15.76
C VAL A 32 3.54 7.47 14.61
N ASP A 33 4.87 7.46 14.47
CA ASP A 33 5.54 8.14 13.36
C ASP A 33 5.04 7.61 12.00
N PRO A 34 4.42 8.45 11.16
CA PRO A 34 3.86 8.00 9.89
C PRO A 34 4.94 7.70 8.84
N GLY A 35 6.19 8.15 9.03
CA GLY A 35 7.33 7.83 8.18
C GLY A 35 7.86 6.41 8.38
N ALA A 36 7.59 5.79 9.54
CA ALA A 36 7.95 4.40 9.81
C ALA A 36 7.13 3.37 9.00
N PHE A 37 6.00 3.76 8.42
CA PHE A 37 5.16 2.88 7.59
C PHE A 37 5.58 2.84 6.11
N VAL A 38 6.64 3.55 5.72
CA VAL A 38 7.24 3.50 4.37
C VAL A 38 8.19 2.32 4.27
N GLY A 39 7.70 1.13 4.59
CA GLY A 39 8.35 -0.14 4.24
C GLY A 39 7.53 -0.84 3.16
N PRO A 40 8.15 -1.55 2.20
CA PRO A 40 7.38 -2.47 1.37
C PRO A 40 6.58 -3.39 2.32
N TYR A 41 5.28 -3.58 2.04
CA TYR A 41 4.50 -4.60 2.72
C TYR A 41 5.08 -5.95 2.29
N GLU A 42 6.06 -6.44 3.04
CA GLU A 42 6.58 -7.79 2.85
C GLU A 42 5.48 -8.74 3.26
N ASP A 43 4.96 -9.49 2.29
CA ASP A 43 4.02 -10.57 2.55
C ASP A 43 4.74 -11.65 3.40
N PRO A 44 4.32 -11.89 4.65
CA PRO A 44 4.95 -12.89 5.50
C PRO A 44 4.90 -14.30 4.90
N GLN A 45 3.98 -14.58 3.99
CA GLN A 45 3.85 -15.89 3.35
C GLN A 45 4.92 -16.13 2.27
N ASN A 46 5.49 -15.08 1.67
CA ASN A 46 6.54 -15.22 0.66
C ASN A 46 7.90 -15.58 1.31
N THR A 47 8.14 -15.08 2.53
CA THR A 47 9.37 -15.39 3.28
C THR A 47 9.47 -16.85 3.77
N THR A 48 8.34 -17.55 3.90
CA THR A 48 8.34 -18.95 4.37
C THR A 48 8.71 -19.91 3.24
N GLN A 49 8.23 -19.65 2.01
CA GLN A 49 8.53 -20.48 0.84
C GLN A 49 9.98 -20.30 0.35
N ASP A 50 10.52 -19.08 0.35
CA ASP A 50 11.93 -18.86 -0.01
C ASP A 50 12.90 -19.56 0.96
N ARG A 51 12.51 -19.70 2.23
CA ARG A 51 13.29 -20.43 3.24
C ARG A 51 13.21 -21.95 3.08
N GLU A 52 12.11 -22.49 2.57
CA GLU A 52 11.97 -23.91 2.25
C GLU A 52 12.74 -24.26 0.97
N ASN A 53 12.69 -23.37 -0.04
CA ASN A 53 13.32 -23.59 -1.35
C ASN A 53 14.85 -23.44 -1.33
N ALA A 54 15.39 -22.62 -0.43
CA ALA A 54 16.84 -22.46 -0.24
C ALA A 54 17.51 -23.60 0.55
N ASN A 55 16.73 -24.49 1.16
CA ASN A 55 17.22 -25.65 1.92
C ASN A 55 17.08 -26.99 1.18
N SER A 56 16.72 -26.97 -0.12
CA SER A 56 16.71 -28.14 -1.02
C SER A 56 17.95 -28.22 -1.89
#